data_AF-A0A958C588-F1
#
_entry.id   AF-A0A958C588-F1
#
_cell.length_a   1.000
_cell.length_b   1.000
_cell.length_c   1.000
_cell.angle_alpha   90.00
_cell.angle_beta   90.00
_cell.angle_gamma   90.00
#
_symmetry.space_group_name_H-M   'P 1'
#
loop_
_entity.id
_entity.type
_entity.pdbx_description
1 polymer ?
#
loop_
_entity_poly.entity_id
_entity_poly.type
_entity_poly.pdbx_seq_one_letter_code
_entity_poly.pdbx_strand_id
1 'polypeptide(L)'
;DLLSAIRVVSHGEVFIYPSMARLLVKDFLRRAEDTTPPDTELLTPREHEVLACIADGQTNREIAEQLVISVKTVDRHRENIMRKLNLHNRVELVRYAIEKGLIPIGSDG
;
A
#
# COMPACT_ATOMS: atom_id res chain seq x y z
N ASP A 1 -23.69 31.29 11.14
CA ASP A 1 -22.56 32.20 10.93
C ASP A 1 -21.64 32.05 12.14
N LEU A 2 -20.32 31.96 11.97
CA LEU A 2 -19.38 31.55 13.05
C LEU A 2 -19.42 30.04 13.42
N LEU A 3 -19.74 29.14 12.48
CA LEU A 3 -19.38 27.71 12.59
C LEU A 3 -17.95 27.44 12.09
N SER A 4 -17.12 28.47 12.16
CA SER A 4 -15.70 28.50 11.79
C SER A 4 -14.78 28.19 12.97
N ALA A 5 -15.27 27.56 14.04
CA ALA A 5 -14.42 27.24 15.17
C ALA A 5 -14.16 25.74 15.22
N ILE A 6 -12.98 25.35 14.76
CA ILE A 6 -12.19 24.35 15.49
C ILE A 6 -12.75 22.91 15.37
N ARG A 7 -12.55 22.33 14.19
CA ARG A 7 -11.95 21.00 14.12
C ARG A 7 -10.72 21.11 13.21
N VAL A 8 -9.81 22.05 13.45
CA VAL A 8 -8.65 21.85 14.34
C VAL A 8 -8.32 20.35 14.45
N VAL A 9 -7.72 19.87 13.36
CA VAL A 9 -6.38 19.27 13.31
C VAL A 9 -6.11 18.05 14.22
N SER A 10 -5.70 16.99 13.52
CA SER A 10 -4.86 15.85 13.92
C SER A 10 -5.54 14.63 14.52
N HIS A 11 -5.70 13.59 13.70
CA HIS A 11 -5.19 12.23 13.94
C HIS A 11 -5.48 11.27 12.77
N GLY A 12 -5.41 11.74 11.52
CA GLY A 12 -5.67 10.86 10.37
C GLY A 12 -7.12 10.37 10.24
N GLU A 13 -8.07 10.98 10.95
CA GLU A 13 -9.48 10.60 10.84
C GLU A 13 -10.16 11.29 9.66
N VAL A 14 -10.67 10.46 8.74
CA VAL A 14 -11.43 10.88 7.57
C VAL A 14 -12.88 11.13 7.98
N PHE A 15 -13.38 12.35 7.73
CA PHE A 15 -14.79 12.68 7.94
C PHE A 15 -15.61 12.25 6.72
N ILE A 16 -16.34 11.15 6.85
CA ILE A 16 -17.15 10.57 5.78
C ILE A 16 -18.63 10.93 5.97
N TYR A 17 -19.26 11.47 4.92
CA TYR A 17 -20.71 11.66 4.90
C TYR A 17 -21.45 10.31 5.00
N PRO A 18 -22.57 10.20 5.75
CA PRO A 18 -23.25 8.92 5.97
C PRO A 18 -23.62 8.13 4.70
N SER A 19 -23.91 8.84 3.61
CA SER A 19 -24.18 8.26 2.28
C SER A 19 -22.94 7.60 1.66
N MET A 20 -21.77 8.22 1.81
CA MET A 20 -20.49 7.69 1.37
C MET A 20 -20.01 6.55 2.26
N ALA A 21 -20.31 6.59 3.56
CA ALA A 21 -19.98 5.51 4.49
C ALA A 21 -20.65 4.19 4.08
N ARG A 22 -21.92 4.24 3.64
CA ARG A 22 -22.63 3.05 3.14
C ARG A 22 -21.98 2.47 1.88
N LEU A 23 -21.50 3.32 0.97
CA LEU A 23 -20.79 2.91 -0.23
C LEU A 23 -19.46 2.25 0.12
N LEU A 24 -18.68 2.84 1.05
CA LEU A 24 -17.42 2.28 1.51
C LEU A 24 -17.61 0.94 2.24
N VAL A 25 -18.60 0.84 3.12
CA VAL A 25 -18.94 -0.42 3.81
C VAL A 25 -19.37 -1.49 2.80
N LYS A 26 -20.20 -1.12 1.81
CA LYS A 26 -20.61 -2.06 0.75
C LYS A 26 -19.42 -2.52 -0.09
N ASP A 27 -18.50 -1.62 -0.42
CA ASP A 27 -17.29 -1.97 -1.17
C ASP A 27 -16.34 -2.84 -0.34
N PHE A 28 -16.23 -2.57 0.96
CA PHE A 28 -15.47 -3.40 1.89
C PHE A 28 -16.07 -4.80 2.05
N LEU A 29 -17.39 -4.91 2.24
CA LEU A 29 -18.07 -6.20 2.34
C LEU A 29 -17.99 -6.99 1.04
N ARG A 30 -18.09 -6.32 -0.12
CA ARG A 30 -17.89 -6.96 -1.43
C ARG A 30 -16.48 -7.53 -1.58
N ARG A 31 -15.45 -6.79 -1.14
CA ARG A 31 -14.05 -7.27 -1.11
C ARG A 31 -13.81 -8.38 -0.10
N ALA A 32 -14.63 -8.46 0.97
CA ALA A 32 -14.56 -9.54 1.95
C ALA A 32 -15.30 -10.80 1.49
N GLU A 33 -16.29 -10.67 0.61
CA GLU A 33 -16.96 -11.79 -0.08
C GLU A 33 -16.09 -12.39 -1.20
N ASP A 34 -15.15 -11.62 -1.76
CA ASP A 34 -14.05 -12.16 -2.55
C ASP A 34 -13.11 -12.94 -1.61
N THR A 35 -13.18 -14.27 -1.62
CA THR A 35 -12.45 -15.21 -0.75
C THR A 35 -10.93 -15.24 -0.95
N THR A 36 -10.36 -14.19 -1.53
CA THR A 36 -8.91 -13.98 -1.52
C THR A 36 -8.61 -13.22 -0.23
N PRO A 37 -7.81 -13.77 0.70
CA PRO A 37 -7.41 -13.01 1.88
C PRO A 37 -6.86 -11.65 1.41
N PRO A 38 -7.22 -10.54 2.07
CA PRO A 38 -6.66 -9.25 1.70
C PRO A 38 -5.15 -9.44 1.74
N ASP A 39 -4.46 -9.28 0.61
CA ASP A 39 -3.02 -9.57 0.53
C ASP A 39 -2.17 -8.76 1.56
N THR A 40 -2.78 -7.73 2.16
CA THR A 40 -2.34 -7.05 3.37
C THR A 40 -2.04 -7.99 4.55
N GLU A 41 -2.65 -9.18 4.61
CA GLU A 41 -2.38 -10.23 5.60
C GLU A 41 -1.25 -11.18 5.17
N LEU A 42 -0.86 -11.20 3.89
CA LEU A 42 0.20 -12.09 3.39
C LEU A 42 1.60 -11.48 3.59
N LEU A 43 1.72 -10.16 3.46
CA LEU A 43 2.99 -9.45 3.60
C LEU A 43 3.19 -8.92 5.01
N THR A 44 4.44 -8.98 5.48
CA THR A 44 4.85 -8.31 6.71
C THR A 44 4.94 -6.79 6.48
N PRO A 45 4.91 -5.96 7.54
CA PRO A 45 5.08 -4.50 7.40
C PRO A 45 6.34 -4.11 6.61
N ARG A 46 7.43 -4.85 6.85
CA ARG A 46 8.69 -4.60 6.15
C ARG A 46 8.65 -4.97 4.66
N GLU A 47 7.93 -6.04 4.33
CA GLU A 47 7.72 -6.43 2.93
C GLU A 47 6.82 -5.42 2.20
N HIS A 48 5.86 -4.80 2.89
CA HIS A 48 5.09 -3.69 2.35
C HIS A 48 5.96 -2.46 2.04
N GLU A 49 6.85 -2.06 2.96
CA GLU A 49 7.78 -0.96 2.72
C GLU A 49 8.66 -1.21 1.49
N VAL A 50 9.20 -2.42 1.37
CA VAL A 50 10.03 -2.82 0.21
C VAL A 50 9.20 -2.82 -1.08
N LEU A 51 7.96 -3.33 -1.05
CA LEU A 51 7.06 -3.33 -2.19
C LEU A 51 6.73 -1.91 -2.67
N ALA A 52 6.44 -0.99 -1.75
CA ALA A 52 6.16 0.41 -2.06
C ALA A 52 7.37 1.07 -2.76
N CYS A 53 8.57 0.87 -2.22
CA CYS A 53 9.78 1.42 -2.84
C CYS A 53 10.04 0.87 -4.26
N ILE A 54 9.75 -0.41 -4.50
CA ILE A 54 9.85 -1.02 -5.84
C ILE A 54 8.84 -0.40 -6.80
N ALA A 55 7.65 -0.11 -6.30
CA ALA A 55 6.57 0.53 -7.03
C ALA A 55 6.92 1.97 -7.43
N ASP A 56 7.65 2.69 -6.57
CA ASP A 56 8.24 4.01 -6.83
C ASP A 56 9.44 3.96 -7.80
N GLY A 57 9.79 2.78 -8.32
CA GLY A 57 10.85 2.61 -9.32
C GLY A 57 12.26 2.49 -8.73
N GLN A 58 12.41 2.48 -7.41
CA GLN A 58 13.72 2.45 -6.76
C GLN A 58 14.49 1.15 -7.06
N THR A 59 15.80 1.25 -7.13
CA THR A 59 16.74 0.13 -7.22
C THR A 59 16.97 -0.51 -5.85
N ASN A 60 17.38 -1.77 -5.80
CA ASN A 60 17.68 -2.44 -4.51
C ASN A 60 18.70 -1.67 -3.65
N ARG A 61 19.60 -0.91 -4.27
CA ARG A 61 20.58 -0.10 -3.55
C ARG A 61 19.94 1.11 -2.89
N GLU A 62 19.09 1.83 -3.62
CA GLU A 62 18.33 2.97 -3.07
C GLU A 62 17.39 2.52 -1.95
N ILE A 63 16.73 1.37 -2.11
CA ILE A 63 15.88 0.77 -1.06
C ILE A 63 16.72 0.43 0.18
N ALA A 64 17.89 -0.16 -0.01
CA ALA A 64 18.80 -0.52 1.08
C ALA A 64 19.26 0.72 1.87
N GLU A 65 19.59 1.80 1.15
CA GLU A 65 19.96 3.09 1.73
C GLU A 65 18.78 3.73 2.49
N GLN A 66 17.60 3.81 1.87
CA GLN A 66 16.40 4.41 2.45
C GLN A 66 15.92 3.66 3.70
N LEU A 67 15.96 2.33 3.65
CA LEU A 67 15.46 1.47 4.72
C LEU A 67 16.54 1.07 5.73
N VAL A 68 17.79 1.56 5.57
CA VAL A 68 18.94 1.31 6.44
C VAL A 68 19.18 -0.19 6.67
N ILE A 69 19.20 -0.97 5.58
CA ILE A 69 19.47 -2.41 5.58
C ILE A 69 20.45 -2.78 4.46
N SER A 70 20.96 -4.01 4.44
CA SER A 70 21.83 -4.45 3.36
C SER A 70 21.03 -4.71 2.06
N VAL A 71 21.68 -4.53 0.90
CA VAL A 71 21.10 -4.90 -0.41
C VAL A 71 20.66 -6.37 -0.44
N LYS A 72 21.46 -7.26 0.18
CA LYS A 72 21.12 -8.69 0.33
C LYS A 72 19.83 -8.90 1.13
N THR A 73 19.56 -8.04 2.12
CA THR A 73 18.32 -8.07 2.90
C THR A 73 17.13 -7.64 2.03
N VAL A 74 17.30 -6.61 1.19
CA VAL A 74 16.28 -6.19 0.22
C VAL A 74 15.96 -7.32 -0.76
N ASP A 75 16.97 -7.99 -1.32
CA ASP A 75 16.77 -9.14 -2.21
C ASP A 75 15.96 -10.25 -1.53
N ARG A 76 16.29 -10.57 -0.27
CA ARG A 76 15.53 -11.56 0.49
C ARG A 76 14.07 -11.17 0.71
N HIS A 77 13.80 -9.90 1.00
CA HIS A 77 12.42 -9.40 1.09
C HIS A 77 11.70 -9.52 -0.26
N ARG A 78 12.36 -9.15 -1.36
CA ARG A 78 11.79 -9.28 -2.72
C ARG A 78 11.42 -10.71 -3.07
N GLU A 79 12.32 -11.66 -2.81
CA GLU A 79 12.06 -13.09 -3.03
C GLU A 79 10.89 -13.60 -2.19
N ASN A 80 10.80 -13.15 -0.93
CA ASN A 80 9.68 -13.52 -0.07
C ASN A 80 8.36 -12.93 -0.56
N ILE A 81 8.33 -11.68 -1.00
CA ILE A 81 7.14 -11.04 -1.57
C ILE A 81 6.70 -11.79 -2.83
N MET A 82 7.64 -12.05 -3.76
CA MET A 82 7.37 -12.83 -4.97
C MET A 82 6.77 -14.20 -4.64
N ARG A 83 7.36 -14.93 -3.68
CA ARG A 83 6.85 -16.24 -3.26
C ARG A 83 5.46 -16.17 -2.63
N LYS A 84 5.23 -15.18 -1.78
CA LYS A 84 3.95 -14.99 -1.06
C LYS A 84 2.82 -14.59 -2.00
N LEU A 85 3.12 -13.77 -3.00
CA LEU A 85 2.17 -13.28 -3.99
C LEU A 85 2.13 -14.12 -5.28
N ASN A 86 2.93 -15.20 -5.34
CA ASN A 86 3.10 -16.04 -6.52
C ASN A 86 3.47 -15.26 -7.80
N LEU A 87 4.37 -14.28 -7.66
CA LEU A 87 4.89 -13.44 -8.73
C LEU A 87 6.30 -13.90 -9.12
N HIS A 88 6.65 -13.74 -10.38
CA HIS A 88 7.85 -14.34 -10.98
C HIS A 88 8.89 -13.31 -11.41
N ASN A 89 8.51 -12.03 -11.51
CA ASN A 89 9.42 -10.98 -11.95
C ASN A 89 9.08 -9.61 -11.34
N ARG A 90 10.00 -8.65 -11.53
CA ARG A 90 9.85 -7.28 -11.04
C ARG A 90 8.65 -6.56 -11.66
N VAL A 91 8.33 -6.83 -12.93
CA VAL A 91 7.23 -6.18 -13.64
C VAL A 91 5.89 -6.58 -13.01
N GLU A 92 5.73 -7.86 -12.67
CA GLU A 92 4.57 -8.38 -11.94
C GLU A 92 4.43 -7.75 -10.55
N LEU A 93 5.54 -7.58 -9.82
CA LEU A 93 5.58 -6.85 -8.54
C LEU A 93 5.07 -5.41 -8.66
N VAL A 94 5.55 -4.68 -9.67
CA VAL A 94 5.14 -3.29 -9.91
C VAL A 94 3.67 -3.22 -10.32
N ARG A 95 3.23 -4.08 -11.25
CA ARG A 95 1.82 -4.17 -11.66
C ARG A 95 0.92 -4.45 -10.46
N TYR A 96 1.32 -5.41 -9.62
CA TYR A 96 0.60 -5.76 -8.41
C TYR A 96 0.45 -4.57 -7.46
N ALA A 97 1.51 -3.79 -7.24
CA ALA A 97 1.47 -2.60 -6.39
C ALA A 97 0.52 -1.50 -6.94
N ILE A 98 0.47 -1.33 -8.26
CA ILE A 98 -0.46 -0.42 -8.94
C ILE A 98 -1.91 -0.89 -8.75
N GLU A 99 -2.20 -2.17 -9.04
CA GLU A 99 -3.55 -2.75 -8.93
C GLU A 99 -4.13 -2.66 -7.51
N LYS A 100 -3.28 -2.74 -6.49
CA LYS A 100 -3.67 -2.61 -5.08
C LYS A 100 -3.74 -1.16 -4.58
N GLY A 101 -3.40 -0.18 -5.41
CA GLY A 101 -3.40 1.23 -5.03
C GLY A 101 -2.36 1.57 -3.95
N LEU A 102 -1.29 0.77 -3.84
CA LEU A 102 -0.15 1.05 -2.95
C LEU A 102 0.69 2.24 -3.42
N ILE A 103 0.51 2.64 -4.68
CA ILE A 103 1.00 3.90 -5.21
C ILE A 103 -0.19 4.87 -5.26
N PRO A 104 -0.16 6.02 -4.55
CA PRO A 104 -1.01 7.12 -4.96
C PRO A 104 -0.58 7.47 -6.39
N ILE A 105 -1.53 7.50 -7.34
CA ILE A 105 -1.27 8.08 -8.64
C ILE A 105 -0.94 9.56 -8.38
N GLY A 106 0.35 9.86 -8.28
CA GLY A 106 0.90 11.19 -8.12
C GLY A 106 0.41 12.03 -9.29
N SER A 107 -0.56 12.87 -9.00
CA SER A 107 -1.01 13.96 -9.84
C SER A 107 0.05 15.06 -9.70
N ASP A 108 1.24 14.83 -10.26
CA ASP A 108 2.26 15.86 -10.34
C ASP A 108 2.02 16.68 -11.61
N GLY A 109 1.33 17.80 -11.42
CA GLY A 109 1.25 18.94 -12.33
C GLY A 109 1.71 20.20 -11.60
#